data_AF-T0YZE7-F1
#
_entry.id   AF-T0YZE7-F1
#
_cell.length_a   1.000
_cell.length_b   1.000
_cell.length_c   1.000
_cell.angle_alpha   90.00
_cell.angle_beta   90.00
_cell.angle_gamma   90.00
#
_symmetry.space_group_name_H-M   'P 1'
#
loop_
_entity.id
_entity.type
_entity.pdbx_description
1 polymer ?
#
loop_
_entity_poly.entity_id
_entity_poly.type
_entity_poly.pdbx_seq_one_letter_code
_entity_poly.pdbx_strand_id
1 'polypeptide(L)'
;MTHYGGAYFFHEFLQVLQVRDFLARHLAYPRRNHRYSLSQMILALVYPIVLGLDRLETASFLRFNGTFQYLTGLPSFPDPQTLRRFLHQAPDSFLEQMHRVNDRLLQSFIHRPDHRSRLIFDLDSSVVTVFGRQQKAEVGYNPRYRGKRSYNPLLCLEANSSYLWDTELRPGNAGTWDGSVELLASCFVNAPPDIRELRVRADAGFGFNPVLEILEARAAQYAVVARLTQAFKRLLPGLRYESVNKQWEMAEFDHRSHGWPH
;
A
#
# COMPACT_ATOMS: atom_id res chain seq x y z
N MET A 1 18.27 21.78 16.83
CA MET A 1 17.17 20.81 16.90
C MET A 1 17.62 19.55 16.20
N THR A 2 17.77 18.44 16.92
CA THR A 2 18.31 17.18 16.37
C THR A 2 17.36 16.58 15.35
N HIS A 3 17.90 16.07 14.24
CA HIS A 3 17.21 15.30 13.18
C HIS A 3 16.31 14.14 13.67
N TYR A 4 16.37 13.78 14.96
CA TYR A 4 15.70 12.64 15.58
C TYR A 4 14.55 13.02 16.54
N GLY A 5 14.16 14.30 16.65
CA GLY A 5 13.09 14.72 17.58
C GLY A 5 11.75 14.02 17.35
N GLY A 6 11.37 13.76 16.09
CA GLY A 6 10.16 13.00 15.74
C GLY A 6 10.20 11.52 16.13
N ALA A 7 11.40 10.95 16.29
CA ALA A 7 11.57 9.54 16.66
C ALA A 7 11.03 9.24 18.06
N TYR A 8 11.12 10.23 18.96
CA TYR A 8 10.59 10.12 20.32
C TYR A 8 9.06 10.01 20.31
N PHE A 9 8.36 10.92 19.63
CA PHE A 9 6.90 10.88 19.52
C PHE A 9 6.42 9.61 18.80
N PHE A 10 7.13 9.18 17.76
CA PHE A 10 6.83 7.92 17.10
C PHE A 10 6.99 6.74 18.06
N HIS A 11 8.05 6.71 18.88
CA HIS A 11 8.22 5.69 19.91
C HIS A 11 7.10 5.71 20.96
N GLU A 12 6.75 6.87 21.51
CA GLU A 12 5.65 6.99 22.48
C GLU A 12 4.33 6.51 21.86
N PHE A 13 4.06 6.85 20.60
CA PHE A 13 2.90 6.34 19.88
C PHE A 13 2.89 4.81 19.79
N LEU A 14 4.02 4.19 19.41
CA LEU A 14 4.14 2.73 19.38
C LEU A 14 4.00 2.08 20.77
N GLN A 15 4.42 2.76 21.84
CA GLN A 15 4.23 2.31 23.22
C GLN A 15 2.77 2.36 23.65
N VAL A 16 2.06 3.46 23.37
CA VAL A 16 0.61 3.59 23.65
C VAL A 16 -0.18 2.49 22.95
N LEU A 17 0.19 2.16 21.72
CA LEU A 17 -0.42 1.08 20.96
C LEU A 17 0.09 -0.33 21.33
N GLN A 18 1.08 -0.43 22.21
CA GLN A 18 1.73 -1.69 22.60
C GLN A 18 2.17 -2.52 21.37
N VAL A 19 2.70 -1.86 20.34
CA VAL A 19 2.96 -2.49 19.02
C VAL A 19 3.86 -3.70 19.14
N ARG A 20 4.82 -3.70 20.07
CA ARG A 20 5.71 -4.85 20.29
C ARG A 20 4.93 -6.11 20.69
N ASP A 21 3.97 -5.98 21.59
CA ASP A 21 3.15 -7.09 22.10
C ASP A 21 2.06 -7.47 21.13
N PHE A 22 1.51 -6.49 20.40
CA PHE A 22 0.61 -6.74 19.27
C PHE A 22 1.29 -7.58 18.18
N LEU A 23 2.48 -7.18 17.72
CA LEU A 23 3.24 -7.95 16.73
C LEU A 23 3.62 -9.34 17.25
N ALA A 24 4.02 -9.47 18.52
CA ALA A 24 4.37 -10.76 19.11
C ALA A 24 3.19 -11.74 19.17
N ARG A 25 1.96 -11.25 19.31
CA ARG A 25 0.74 -12.07 19.33
C ARG A 25 0.24 -12.49 17.95
N HIS A 26 0.50 -11.67 16.93
CA HIS A 26 -0.08 -11.86 15.60
C HIS A 26 0.92 -12.36 14.55
N LEU A 27 2.20 -12.43 14.87
CA LEU A 27 3.24 -12.90 13.95
C LEU A 27 3.96 -14.13 14.49
N ALA A 28 4.10 -15.12 13.62
CA ALA A 28 4.86 -16.33 13.80
C ALA A 28 5.91 -16.42 12.69
N TYR A 29 7.17 -16.40 13.11
CA TYR A 29 8.32 -16.66 12.25
C TYR A 29 9.29 -17.50 13.07
N PRO A 30 9.21 -18.84 12.94
CA PRO A 30 10.09 -19.77 13.64
C PRO A 30 11.55 -19.50 13.25
N ARG A 31 12.38 -19.14 14.23
CA ARG A 31 13.80 -18.85 14.05
C ARG A 31 14.58 -19.60 15.11
N ARG A 32 15.67 -20.27 14.72
CA ARG A 32 16.57 -20.93 15.67
C ARG A 32 17.60 -19.92 16.20
N ASN A 33 17.97 -20.04 17.48
CA ASN A 33 19.07 -19.29 18.10
C ASN A 33 19.03 -17.78 17.82
N HIS A 34 17.93 -17.12 18.17
CA HIS A 34 17.77 -15.69 17.92
C HIS A 34 18.11 -14.83 19.15
N ARG A 35 18.94 -13.80 18.96
CA ARG A 35 19.20 -12.78 19.99
C ARG A 35 18.04 -11.80 20.18
N TYR A 36 17.25 -11.60 19.13
CA TYR A 36 16.16 -10.61 19.06
C TYR A 36 14.83 -11.31 18.83
N SER A 37 13.80 -10.89 19.57
CA SER A 37 12.41 -11.31 19.30
C SER A 37 11.94 -10.84 17.93
N LEU A 38 10.83 -11.40 17.44
CA LEU A 38 10.32 -11.09 16.10
C LEU A 38 9.89 -9.63 15.99
N SER A 39 9.13 -9.14 16.98
CA SER A 39 8.71 -7.74 17.05
C SER A 39 9.90 -6.78 17.12
N GLN A 40 10.95 -7.12 17.86
CA GLN A 40 12.20 -6.35 17.87
C GLN A 40 12.88 -6.27 16.50
N MET A 41 12.91 -7.36 15.73
CA MET A 41 13.47 -7.34 14.36
C MET A 41 12.65 -6.47 13.41
N ILE A 42 11.32 -6.54 13.50
CA ILE A 42 10.43 -5.72 12.68
C ILE A 42 10.60 -4.24 13.01
N LEU A 43 10.60 -3.89 14.30
CA LEU A 43 10.84 -2.51 14.73
C LEU A 43 12.25 -2.03 14.30
N ALA A 44 13.26 -2.89 14.35
CA ALA A 44 14.59 -2.57 13.85
C ALA A 44 14.63 -2.29 12.33
N LEU A 45 13.65 -2.74 11.55
CA LEU A 45 13.48 -2.37 10.13
C LEU A 45 12.64 -1.09 9.97
N VAL A 46 11.58 -0.94 10.77
CA VAL A 46 10.64 0.20 10.68
C VAL A 46 11.28 1.52 11.10
N TYR A 47 12.00 1.55 12.23
CA TYR A 47 12.56 2.81 12.72
C TYR A 47 13.54 3.47 11.73
N PRO A 48 14.51 2.76 11.12
CA PRO A 48 15.36 3.35 10.09
C PRO A 48 14.57 3.95 8.93
N ILE A 49 13.51 3.28 8.46
CA ILE A 49 12.66 3.77 7.37
C ILE A 49 11.98 5.09 7.77
N VAL A 50 11.39 5.15 8.98
CA VAL A 50 10.75 6.36 9.51
C VAL A 50 11.75 7.51 9.68
N LEU A 51 13.02 7.19 9.96
CA LEU A 51 14.10 8.16 10.07
C LEU A 51 14.71 8.59 8.71
N GLY A 52 14.22 8.06 7.59
CA GLY A 52 14.78 8.33 6.26
C GLY A 52 16.15 7.67 6.02
N LEU A 53 16.44 6.58 6.75
CA LEU A 53 17.64 5.77 6.57
C LEU A 53 17.33 4.62 5.61
N ASP A 54 17.38 4.91 4.31
CA ASP A 54 16.89 4.03 3.24
C ASP A 54 17.77 2.79 2.96
N ARG A 55 18.87 2.60 3.70
CA ARG A 55 19.79 1.48 3.53
C ARG A 55 20.05 0.78 4.85
N LEU A 56 20.05 -0.55 4.82
CA LEU A 56 20.38 -1.40 5.98
C LEU A 56 21.76 -1.08 6.52
N GLU A 57 22.71 -0.75 5.64
CA GLU A 57 24.08 -0.38 6.02
C GLU A 57 24.10 0.93 6.83
N THR A 58 23.26 1.90 6.48
CA THR A 58 23.11 3.17 7.22
C THR A 58 22.45 2.96 8.58
N ALA A 59 21.62 1.92 8.74
CA ALA A 59 21.06 1.57 10.05
C ALA A 59 22.14 1.17 11.07
N SER A 60 23.36 0.84 10.64
CA SER A 60 24.48 0.59 11.56
C SER A 60 24.87 1.82 12.40
N PHE A 61 24.62 3.05 11.92
CA PHE A 61 24.85 4.27 12.69
C PHE A 61 23.99 4.33 13.97
N LEU A 62 22.83 3.67 13.96
CA LEU A 62 21.93 3.58 15.10
C LEU A 62 22.48 2.70 16.23
N ARG A 63 23.45 1.82 15.92
CA ARG A 63 24.10 0.96 16.90
C ARG A 63 24.90 1.75 17.94
N PHE A 64 25.52 2.84 17.51
CA PHE A 64 26.38 3.68 18.36
C PHE A 64 25.63 4.82 19.05
N ASN A 65 24.33 4.96 18.79
CA ASN A 65 23.48 5.97 19.40
C ASN A 65 22.73 5.35 20.59
N GLY A 66 23.16 5.65 21.82
CA GLY A 66 22.52 5.15 23.04
C GLY A 66 21.04 5.54 23.16
N THR A 67 20.65 6.71 22.63
CA THR A 67 19.24 7.15 22.59
C THR A 67 18.39 6.21 21.77
N PHE A 68 18.94 5.60 20.72
CA PHE A 68 18.17 4.70 19.87
C PHE A 68 17.98 3.31 20.49
N GLN A 69 18.94 2.86 21.30
CA GLN A 69 18.77 1.63 22.10
C GLN A 69 17.64 1.81 23.11
N TYR A 70 17.57 2.99 23.75
CA TYR A 70 16.45 3.38 24.60
C TYR A 70 15.12 3.43 23.83
N LEU A 71 15.05 4.16 22.72
CA LEU A 71 13.83 4.30 21.90
C LEU A 71 13.36 3.00 21.25
N THR A 72 14.24 2.04 21.00
CA THR A 72 13.82 0.77 20.38
C THR A 72 13.57 -0.33 21.41
N GLY A 73 13.93 -0.11 22.68
CA GLY A 73 13.94 -1.16 23.70
C GLY A 73 14.85 -2.34 23.32
N LEU A 74 15.83 -2.12 22.44
CA LEU A 74 16.78 -3.13 21.99
C LEU A 74 18.04 -3.07 22.86
N PRO A 75 18.55 -4.22 23.36
CA PRO A 75 19.79 -4.25 24.14
C PRO A 75 21.00 -3.80 23.30
N SER A 76 20.94 -4.01 21.99
CA SER A 76 21.81 -3.43 20.97
C SER A 76 21.10 -3.47 19.63
N PHE A 77 21.38 -2.55 18.71
CA PHE A 77 20.77 -2.61 17.38
C PHE A 77 21.33 -3.79 16.55
N PRO A 78 20.48 -4.59 15.85
CA PRO A 78 20.94 -5.66 14.97
C PRO A 78 21.87 -5.15 13.88
N ASP A 79 22.95 -5.87 13.60
CA ASP A 79 23.84 -5.50 12.51
C ASP A 79 23.18 -5.72 11.12
N PRO A 80 23.66 -5.06 10.05
CA PRO A 80 23.08 -5.19 8.72
C PRO A 80 23.02 -6.63 8.18
N GLN A 81 23.98 -7.49 8.53
CA GLN A 81 23.98 -8.90 8.09
C GLN A 81 22.87 -9.70 8.80
N THR A 82 22.59 -9.39 10.06
CA THR A 82 21.47 -9.97 10.81
C THR A 82 20.12 -9.55 10.23
N LEU A 83 19.92 -8.26 9.90
CA LEU A 83 18.71 -7.78 9.22
C LEU A 83 18.54 -8.42 7.84
N ARG A 84 19.62 -8.52 7.06
CA ARG A 84 19.62 -9.14 5.73
C ARG A 84 19.26 -10.63 5.78
N ARG A 85 19.85 -11.39 6.71
CA ARG A 85 19.49 -12.81 6.91
C ARG A 85 18.03 -12.97 7.30
N PHE A 86 17.53 -12.10 8.19
CA PHE A 86 16.13 -12.13 8.60
C PHE A 86 15.16 -11.96 7.42
N LEU A 87 15.44 -11.01 6.52
CA LEU A 87 14.63 -10.79 5.32
C LEU A 87 14.74 -11.96 4.33
N HIS A 88 15.94 -12.48 4.07
CA HIS A 88 16.13 -13.59 3.12
C HIS A 88 15.54 -14.92 3.58
N GLN A 89 15.46 -15.14 4.90
CA GLN A 89 14.92 -16.37 5.47
C GLN A 89 13.43 -16.29 5.78
N ALA A 90 12.79 -15.14 5.50
CA ALA A 90 11.38 -14.94 5.79
C ALA A 90 10.55 -15.98 5.02
N PRO A 91 9.72 -16.79 5.70
CA PRO A 91 8.85 -17.73 5.02
C PRO A 91 7.76 -16.97 4.26
N ASP A 92 7.22 -17.54 3.19
CA ASP A 92 6.16 -16.89 2.39
C ASP A 92 4.93 -16.52 3.25
N SER A 93 4.57 -17.38 4.20
CA SER A 93 3.51 -17.11 5.20
C SER A 93 3.73 -15.84 6.04
N PHE A 94 4.97 -15.32 6.13
CA PHE A 94 5.25 -14.10 6.88
C PHE A 94 4.62 -12.88 6.19
N LEU A 95 4.61 -12.83 4.85
CA LEU A 95 3.97 -11.76 4.11
C LEU A 95 2.46 -11.74 4.37
N GLU A 96 1.79 -12.88 4.24
CA GLU A 96 0.36 -13.00 4.55
C GLU A 96 0.03 -12.56 5.98
N GLN A 97 0.88 -12.91 6.94
CA GLN A 97 0.71 -12.48 8.32
C GLN A 97 0.89 -10.96 8.48
N MET A 98 1.80 -10.34 7.74
CA MET A 98 1.95 -8.88 7.73
C MET A 98 0.71 -8.18 7.15
N HIS A 99 0.08 -8.71 6.09
CA HIS A 99 -1.22 -8.22 5.61
C HIS A 99 -2.29 -8.33 6.72
N ARG A 100 -2.42 -9.50 7.36
CA ARG A 100 -3.38 -9.66 8.48
C ARG A 100 -3.12 -8.73 9.67
N VAL A 101 -1.85 -8.40 9.92
CA VAL A 101 -1.47 -7.41 10.95
C VAL A 101 -1.93 -6.02 10.53
N ASN A 102 -1.72 -5.63 9.27
CA ASN A 102 -2.23 -4.39 8.70
C ASN A 102 -3.76 -4.32 8.81
N ASP A 103 -4.46 -5.38 8.41
CA ASP A 103 -5.92 -5.50 8.50
C ASP A 103 -6.45 -5.22 9.90
N ARG A 104 -5.84 -5.84 10.91
CA ARG A 104 -6.22 -5.64 12.32
C ARG A 104 -6.00 -4.20 12.78
N LEU A 105 -4.92 -3.57 12.35
CA LEU A 105 -4.66 -2.16 12.65
C LEU A 105 -5.72 -1.27 11.97
N LEU A 106 -5.98 -1.48 10.68
CA LEU A 106 -6.99 -0.74 9.92
C LEU A 106 -8.37 -0.84 10.59
N GLN A 107 -8.82 -2.06 10.92
CA GLN A 107 -10.09 -2.28 11.62
C GLN A 107 -10.15 -1.58 12.97
N SER A 108 -9.02 -1.44 13.68
CA SER A 108 -8.95 -0.77 14.98
C SER A 108 -9.01 0.76 14.88
N PHE A 109 -8.51 1.33 13.78
CA PHE A 109 -8.37 2.78 13.62
C PHE A 109 -9.38 3.41 12.68
N ILE A 110 -9.99 2.66 11.77
CA ILE A 110 -10.82 3.24 10.71
C ILE A 110 -12.06 3.96 11.25
N HIS A 111 -12.57 3.57 12.42
CA HIS A 111 -13.68 4.24 13.10
C HIS A 111 -13.25 5.35 14.07
N ARG A 112 -12.02 5.87 13.93
CA ARG A 112 -11.51 6.97 14.76
C ARG A 112 -11.30 8.25 13.92
N PRO A 113 -11.54 9.44 14.50
CA PRO A 113 -12.16 9.67 15.81
C PRO A 113 -13.66 9.33 15.82
N ASP A 114 -14.31 9.43 14.66
CA ASP A 114 -15.74 9.19 14.50
C ASP A 114 -16.01 7.86 13.79
N HIS A 115 -17.11 7.22 14.19
CA HIS A 115 -17.57 6.01 13.53
C HIS A 115 -17.94 6.31 12.07
N ARG A 116 -17.57 5.38 11.19
CA ARG A 116 -17.71 5.52 9.74
C ARG A 116 -18.64 4.45 9.22
N SER A 117 -19.56 4.83 8.36
CA SER A 117 -20.43 3.91 7.61
C SER A 117 -20.05 3.82 6.13
N ARG A 118 -19.03 4.57 5.69
CA ARG A 118 -18.59 4.67 4.30
C ARG A 118 -17.08 4.73 4.20
N LEU A 119 -16.51 4.00 3.24
CA LEU A 119 -15.11 4.12 2.84
C LEU A 119 -15.00 4.53 1.37
N ILE A 120 -13.95 5.28 1.05
CA ILE A 120 -13.57 5.63 -0.32
C ILE A 120 -12.17 5.09 -0.56
N PHE A 121 -12.04 4.12 -1.44
CA PHE A 121 -10.77 3.54 -1.84
C PHE A 121 -10.24 4.21 -3.10
N ASP A 122 -9.01 4.71 -3.02
CA ASP A 122 -8.26 5.22 -4.15
C ASP A 122 -7.28 4.14 -4.60
N LEU A 123 -7.46 3.66 -5.83
CA LEU A 123 -6.58 2.69 -6.47
C LEU A 123 -5.57 3.43 -7.34
N ASP A 124 -4.28 3.22 -7.05
CA ASP A 124 -3.18 3.89 -7.75
C ASP A 124 -1.97 2.95 -7.87
N SER A 125 -1.03 3.30 -8.75
CA SER A 125 0.25 2.63 -8.88
C SER A 125 1.41 3.62 -8.89
N SER A 126 2.53 3.23 -8.30
CA SER A 126 3.74 4.05 -8.28
C SER A 126 4.89 3.40 -9.04
N VAL A 127 5.99 4.12 -9.22
CA VAL A 127 7.22 3.58 -9.84
C VAL A 127 8.39 3.79 -8.90
N VAL A 128 8.95 2.68 -8.40
CA VAL A 128 10.12 2.69 -7.52
C VAL A 128 11.33 2.26 -8.33
N THR A 129 12.16 3.24 -8.71
CA THR A 129 13.37 2.97 -9.50
C THR A 129 14.43 2.32 -8.63
N VAL A 130 15.08 1.27 -9.15
CA VAL A 130 16.21 0.65 -8.48
C VAL A 130 17.48 0.77 -9.34
N PHE A 131 18.60 0.98 -8.66
CA PHE A 131 19.91 1.00 -9.28
C PHE A 131 20.63 -0.30 -8.91
N GLY A 132 20.91 -1.13 -9.91
CA GLY A 132 21.51 -2.45 -9.73
C GLY A 132 20.64 -3.58 -10.29
N ARG A 133 20.80 -4.78 -9.72
CA ARG A 133 20.10 -6.01 -10.12
C ARG A 133 19.36 -6.60 -8.92
N GLN A 134 18.31 -5.90 -8.49
CA GLN A 134 17.42 -6.36 -7.43
C GLN A 134 16.47 -7.44 -7.96
N GLN A 135 16.11 -8.39 -7.11
CA GLN A 135 15.25 -9.51 -7.47
C GLN A 135 13.88 -9.02 -7.93
N LYS A 136 13.35 -9.57 -9.04
CA LYS A 136 12.04 -9.20 -9.63
C LYS A 136 11.90 -7.74 -10.12
N ALA A 137 12.94 -6.91 -10.02
CA ALA A 137 12.88 -5.57 -10.59
C ALA A 137 13.11 -5.64 -12.10
N GLU A 138 12.17 -5.15 -12.90
CA GLU A 138 12.21 -5.22 -14.36
C GLU A 138 12.10 -3.85 -15.02
N VAL A 139 12.52 -3.75 -16.28
CA VAL A 139 12.43 -2.50 -17.04
C VAL A 139 11.00 -2.32 -17.54
N GLY A 140 10.31 -1.28 -17.05
CA GLY A 140 9.00 -0.89 -17.56
C GLY A 140 8.87 0.63 -17.72
N TYR A 141 7.63 1.12 -17.73
CA TYR A 141 7.38 2.54 -17.91
C TYR A 141 7.88 3.34 -16.70
N ASN A 142 8.82 4.26 -16.96
CA ASN A 142 9.38 5.16 -15.95
C ASN A 142 9.76 6.49 -16.63
N PRO A 143 8.96 7.55 -16.48
CA PRO A 143 9.19 8.81 -17.20
C PRO A 143 10.47 9.51 -16.72
N ARG A 144 10.85 9.33 -15.46
CA ARG A 144 12.00 9.98 -14.82
C ARG A 144 13.32 9.25 -15.10
N TYR A 145 13.30 7.92 -15.13
CA TYR A 145 14.49 7.07 -15.31
C TYR A 145 14.27 6.00 -16.39
N ARG A 146 14.13 6.43 -17.64
CA ARG A 146 13.88 5.54 -18.79
C ARG A 146 14.96 4.45 -18.91
N GLY A 147 14.53 3.21 -19.16
CA GLY A 147 15.42 2.06 -19.35
C GLY A 147 16.06 1.52 -18.05
N LYS A 148 15.74 2.08 -16.89
CA LYS A 148 16.16 1.53 -15.60
C LYS A 148 15.15 0.50 -15.10
N ARG A 149 15.65 -0.50 -14.35
CA ARG A 149 14.80 -1.45 -13.64
C ARG A 149 14.03 -0.73 -12.53
N SER A 150 12.79 -1.15 -12.31
CA SER A 150 11.93 -0.61 -11.27
C SER A 150 11.02 -1.69 -10.71
N TYR A 151 10.35 -1.35 -9.62
CA TYR A 151 9.11 -1.97 -9.20
C TYR A 151 7.93 -1.05 -9.56
N ASN A 152 6.74 -1.62 -9.64
CA ASN A 152 5.49 -0.90 -9.82
C ASN A 152 4.51 -1.27 -8.68
N PRO A 153 4.68 -0.69 -7.48
CA PRO A 153 3.77 -0.96 -6.36
C PRO A 153 2.35 -0.57 -6.73
N LEU A 154 1.42 -1.50 -6.52
CA LEU A 154 -0.01 -1.26 -6.57
C LEU A 154 -0.50 -0.92 -5.16
N LEU A 155 -1.30 0.13 -5.04
CA LEU A 155 -1.70 0.73 -3.78
C LEU A 155 -3.22 0.91 -3.74
N CYS A 156 -3.84 0.53 -2.64
CA CYS A 156 -5.21 0.92 -2.30
C CYS A 156 -5.18 1.76 -1.03
N LEU A 157 -5.58 3.03 -1.12
CA LEU A 157 -5.59 3.98 -0.01
C LEU A 157 -7.03 4.31 0.38
N GLU A 158 -7.32 4.45 1.67
CA GLU A 158 -8.59 5.07 2.09
C GLU A 158 -8.46 6.59 2.05
N ALA A 159 -9.27 7.24 1.20
CA ALA A 159 -9.10 8.64 0.82
C ALA A 159 -9.14 9.62 2.00
N ASN A 160 -9.97 9.37 3.02
CA ASN A 160 -10.19 10.33 4.11
C ASN A 160 -9.14 10.22 5.23
N SER A 161 -8.56 9.03 5.44
CA SER A 161 -7.56 8.75 6.48
C SER A 161 -6.14 8.64 5.93
N SER A 162 -5.99 8.52 4.61
CA SER A 162 -4.73 8.17 3.94
C SER A 162 -4.13 6.85 4.42
N TYR A 163 -4.96 5.95 4.98
CA TYR A 163 -4.50 4.63 5.39
C TYR A 163 -4.23 3.76 4.17
N LEU A 164 -3.08 3.10 4.15
CA LEU A 164 -2.76 2.06 3.19
C LEU A 164 -3.60 0.84 3.51
N TRP A 165 -4.68 0.67 2.75
CA TRP A 165 -5.64 -0.39 2.95
C TRP A 165 -5.06 -1.74 2.55
N ASP A 166 -4.46 -1.80 1.36
CA ASP A 166 -3.66 -2.94 0.92
C ASP A 166 -2.62 -2.52 -0.14
N THR A 167 -1.64 -3.39 -0.41
CA THR A 167 -0.60 -3.16 -1.41
C THR A 167 -0.06 -4.44 -2.02
N GLU A 168 0.37 -4.37 -3.29
CA GLU A 168 1.11 -5.45 -3.93
C GLU A 168 2.38 -4.90 -4.61
N LEU A 169 3.53 -5.56 -4.39
CA LEU A 169 4.81 -5.15 -4.98
C LEU A 169 5.06 -5.88 -6.30
N ARG A 170 4.73 -5.23 -7.41
CA ARG A 170 4.86 -5.80 -8.76
C ARG A 170 6.20 -5.45 -9.42
N PRO A 171 6.66 -6.26 -10.39
CA PRO A 171 7.80 -5.89 -11.23
C PRO A 171 7.50 -4.61 -12.04
N GLY A 172 8.54 -3.86 -12.40
CA GLY A 172 8.39 -2.57 -13.09
C GLY A 172 7.69 -2.62 -14.45
N ASN A 173 7.68 -3.78 -15.10
CA ASN A 173 7.02 -4.05 -16.37
C ASN A 173 5.58 -4.58 -16.23
N ALA A 174 5.03 -4.67 -15.01
CA ALA A 174 3.65 -5.06 -14.80
C ALA A 174 2.68 -4.11 -15.52
N GLY A 175 1.60 -4.68 -16.08
CA GLY A 175 0.52 -3.88 -16.65
C GLY A 175 -0.18 -3.09 -15.54
N THR A 176 -0.68 -1.88 -15.82
CA THR A 176 -1.20 -0.98 -14.78
C THR A 176 -2.27 -1.62 -13.89
N TRP A 177 -3.19 -2.41 -14.47
CA TRP A 177 -4.28 -3.09 -13.75
C TRP A 177 -3.91 -4.48 -13.18
N ASP A 178 -2.74 -5.03 -13.50
CA ASP A 178 -2.34 -6.39 -13.12
C ASP A 178 -2.35 -6.59 -11.58
N GLY A 179 -3.03 -7.60 -11.06
CA GLY A 179 -3.19 -7.78 -9.59
C GLY A 179 -4.24 -6.88 -8.91
N SER A 180 -4.95 -6.01 -9.66
CA SER A 180 -5.97 -5.13 -9.08
C SER A 180 -7.21 -5.88 -8.59
N VAL A 181 -7.56 -6.99 -9.23
CA VAL A 181 -8.72 -7.80 -8.84
C VAL A 181 -8.46 -8.45 -7.49
N GLU A 182 -7.29 -9.05 -7.31
CA GLU A 182 -6.85 -9.70 -6.08
C GLU A 182 -6.72 -8.68 -4.94
N LEU A 183 -6.11 -7.52 -5.21
CA LEU A 183 -5.99 -6.43 -4.25
C LEU A 183 -7.38 -5.94 -3.81
N LEU A 184 -8.28 -5.63 -4.76
CA LEU A 184 -9.63 -5.17 -4.43
C LEU A 184 -10.42 -6.23 -3.66
N ALA A 185 -10.28 -7.51 -4.03
CA ALA A 185 -10.91 -8.60 -3.30
C ALA A 185 -10.47 -8.64 -1.83
N SER A 186 -9.16 -8.47 -1.58
CA SER A 186 -8.59 -8.35 -0.24
C SER A 186 -9.14 -7.12 0.49
N CYS A 187 -9.12 -5.95 -0.16
CA CYS A 187 -9.64 -4.70 0.41
C CYS A 187 -11.09 -4.82 0.86
N PHE A 188 -11.94 -5.42 0.02
CA PHE A 188 -13.37 -5.59 0.32
C PHE A 188 -13.63 -6.62 1.42
N VAL A 189 -12.82 -7.67 1.52
CA VAL A 189 -12.92 -8.64 2.63
C VAL A 189 -12.51 -7.99 3.95
N ASN A 190 -11.55 -7.08 3.93
CA ASN A 190 -11.07 -6.39 5.12
C ASN A 190 -11.96 -5.20 5.56
N ALA A 191 -12.95 -4.80 4.76
CA ALA A 191 -13.91 -3.77 5.15
C ALA A 191 -14.70 -4.20 6.40
N PRO A 192 -14.74 -3.39 7.48
CA PRO A 192 -15.53 -3.72 8.67
C PRO A 192 -17.01 -3.90 8.34
N PRO A 193 -17.74 -4.79 9.04
CA PRO A 193 -19.18 -5.03 8.80
C PRO A 193 -20.06 -3.78 8.92
N ASP A 194 -19.63 -2.78 9.70
CA ASP A 194 -20.37 -1.53 9.90
C ASP A 194 -20.26 -0.57 8.70
N ILE A 195 -19.35 -0.85 7.76
CA ILE A 195 -19.24 -0.11 6.49
C ILE A 195 -20.37 -0.55 5.56
N ARG A 196 -21.33 0.34 5.35
CA ARG A 196 -22.51 0.11 4.51
C ARG A 196 -22.30 0.55 3.07
N GLU A 197 -21.32 1.41 2.83
CA GLU A 197 -21.05 1.97 1.52
C GLU A 197 -19.56 1.93 1.20
N LEU A 198 -19.23 1.31 0.06
CA LEU A 198 -17.89 1.30 -0.50
C LEU A 198 -17.90 2.11 -1.80
N ARG A 199 -16.98 3.06 -1.90
CA ARG A 199 -16.73 3.81 -3.13
C ARG A 199 -15.31 3.55 -3.61
N VAL A 200 -15.09 3.42 -4.91
CA VAL A 200 -13.75 3.26 -5.48
C VAL A 200 -13.48 4.36 -6.50
N ARG A 201 -12.31 4.98 -6.44
CA ARG A 201 -11.81 5.92 -7.45
C ARG A 201 -10.53 5.35 -8.05
N ALA A 202 -10.41 5.45 -9.36
CA ALA A 202 -9.21 5.01 -10.06
C ALA A 202 -8.99 5.81 -11.35
N ASP A 203 -7.74 5.89 -11.78
CA ASP A 203 -7.39 6.52 -13.05
C ASP A 203 -7.68 5.61 -14.26
N ALA A 204 -7.33 6.10 -15.46
CA ALA A 204 -7.58 5.38 -16.70
C ALA A 204 -6.75 4.10 -16.85
N GLY A 205 -5.68 3.95 -16.06
CA GLY A 205 -4.87 2.73 -15.97
C GLY A 205 -5.64 1.54 -15.38
N PHE A 206 -6.75 1.80 -14.68
CA PHE A 206 -7.61 0.79 -14.07
C PHE A 206 -8.96 0.61 -14.80
N GLY A 207 -9.19 1.37 -15.89
CA GLY A 207 -10.39 1.26 -16.72
C GLY A 207 -10.42 0.01 -17.61
N PHE A 208 -10.32 -1.18 -17.01
CA PHE A 208 -10.32 -2.49 -17.66
C PHE A 208 -11.47 -3.34 -17.13
N ASN A 209 -12.06 -4.17 -18.01
CA ASN A 209 -13.24 -4.99 -17.69
C ASN A 209 -13.12 -5.79 -16.39
N PRO A 210 -12.02 -6.53 -16.12
CA PRO A 210 -11.93 -7.33 -14.90
C PRO A 210 -11.97 -6.50 -13.62
N VAL A 211 -11.46 -5.26 -13.66
CA VAL A 211 -11.51 -4.33 -12.53
C VAL A 211 -12.95 -3.87 -12.31
N LEU A 212 -13.67 -3.51 -13.37
CA LEU A 212 -15.05 -3.05 -13.25
C LEU A 212 -15.99 -4.18 -12.81
N GLU A 213 -15.80 -5.40 -13.33
CA GLU A 213 -16.55 -6.59 -12.93
C GLU A 213 -16.47 -6.85 -11.43
N ILE A 214 -15.29 -6.75 -10.81
CA ILE A 214 -15.19 -6.95 -9.35
C ILE A 214 -15.83 -5.80 -8.56
N LEU A 215 -15.78 -4.55 -9.05
CA LEU A 215 -16.45 -3.42 -8.42
C LEU A 215 -17.98 -3.61 -8.43
N GLU A 216 -18.53 -4.00 -9.57
CA GLU A 216 -19.96 -4.27 -9.76
C GLU A 216 -20.41 -5.50 -8.96
N ALA A 217 -19.63 -6.60 -8.97
CA ALA A 217 -19.94 -7.82 -8.22
C ALA A 217 -19.98 -7.59 -6.70
N ARG A 218 -19.26 -6.59 -6.19
CA ARG A 218 -19.22 -6.21 -4.77
C ARG A 218 -20.16 -5.05 -4.43
N ALA A 219 -20.98 -4.62 -5.39
CA ALA A 219 -21.89 -3.49 -5.27
C ALA A 219 -21.20 -2.19 -4.79
N ALA A 220 -19.91 -2.02 -5.11
CA ALA A 220 -19.19 -0.80 -4.83
C ALA A 220 -19.62 0.28 -5.83
N GLN A 221 -19.88 1.49 -5.36
CA GLN A 221 -19.98 2.63 -6.28
C GLN A 221 -18.58 2.96 -6.78
N TYR A 222 -18.43 3.40 -8.03
CA TYR A 222 -17.11 3.75 -8.53
C TYR A 222 -17.10 4.92 -9.50
N ALA A 223 -15.95 5.59 -9.54
CA ALA A 223 -15.59 6.59 -10.53
C ALA A 223 -14.22 6.23 -11.09
N VAL A 224 -14.20 5.60 -12.25
CA VAL A 224 -12.97 5.21 -12.96
C VAL A 224 -12.85 6.06 -14.21
N VAL A 225 -11.71 6.73 -14.40
CA VAL A 225 -11.50 7.56 -15.60
C VAL A 225 -11.55 6.65 -16.84
N ALA A 226 -12.43 6.98 -17.79
CA ALA A 226 -12.57 6.18 -19.00
C ALA A 226 -11.31 6.26 -19.87
N ARG A 227 -10.86 5.11 -20.38
CA ARG A 227 -9.78 5.05 -21.37
C ARG A 227 -10.25 5.66 -22.69
N LEU A 228 -9.65 6.79 -23.08
CA LEU A 228 -10.02 7.53 -24.29
C LEU A 228 -9.51 6.87 -25.58
N THR A 229 -10.09 5.72 -25.95
CA THR A 229 -9.86 5.09 -27.26
C THR A 229 -10.36 5.99 -28.40
N GLN A 230 -9.85 5.80 -29.62
CA GLN A 230 -10.29 6.61 -30.76
C GLN A 230 -11.80 6.42 -31.05
N ALA A 231 -12.31 5.20 -30.87
CA ALA A 231 -13.73 4.92 -31.02
C ALA A 231 -14.55 5.67 -29.96
N PHE A 232 -14.13 5.62 -28.69
CA PHE A 232 -14.81 6.33 -27.60
C PHE A 232 -14.80 7.85 -27.81
N LYS A 233 -13.65 8.43 -28.18
CA LYS A 233 -13.50 9.86 -28.47
C LYS A 233 -14.46 10.36 -29.55
N ARG A 234 -14.79 9.54 -30.56
CA ARG A 234 -15.72 9.90 -31.63
C ARG A 234 -17.17 9.99 -31.16
N LEU A 235 -17.52 9.31 -30.07
CA LEU A 235 -18.88 9.33 -29.51
C LEU A 235 -19.12 10.60 -28.68
N LEU A 236 -18.10 11.08 -27.96
CA LEU A 236 -18.25 12.16 -26.97
C LEU A 236 -18.92 13.44 -27.53
N PRO A 237 -18.55 13.97 -28.72
CA PRO A 237 -19.17 15.21 -29.21
C PRO A 237 -20.66 15.08 -29.56
N GLY A 238 -21.16 13.85 -29.77
CA GLY A 238 -22.56 13.58 -30.09
C GLY A 238 -23.46 13.43 -28.86
N LEU A 239 -22.90 13.48 -27.66
CA LEU A 239 -23.65 13.33 -26.42
C LEU A 239 -24.35 14.64 -26.05
N ARG A 240 -25.51 14.49 -25.39
CA ARG A 240 -26.23 15.63 -24.82
C ARG A 240 -25.70 15.91 -23.42
N TYR A 241 -24.92 16.99 -23.30
CA TYR A 241 -24.39 17.47 -22.04
C TYR A 241 -25.38 18.40 -21.35
N GLU A 242 -25.55 18.24 -20.05
CA GLU A 242 -26.34 19.10 -19.18
C GLU A 242 -25.43 19.72 -18.11
N SER A 243 -25.66 20.99 -17.78
CA SER A 243 -24.86 21.70 -16.79
C SER A 243 -25.10 21.12 -15.40
N VAL A 244 -24.02 20.66 -14.76
CA VAL A 244 -24.02 20.24 -13.34
C VAL A 244 -23.80 21.46 -12.45
N ASN A 245 -22.89 22.35 -12.87
CA ASN A 245 -22.63 23.64 -12.23
C ASN A 245 -21.90 24.56 -13.20
N LYS A 246 -21.41 25.71 -12.72
CA LYS A 246 -20.70 26.73 -13.53
C LYS A 246 -19.42 26.23 -14.21
N GLN A 247 -18.86 25.10 -13.78
CA GLN A 247 -17.57 24.56 -14.26
C GLN A 247 -17.69 23.21 -14.96
N TRP A 248 -18.79 22.47 -14.72
CA TRP A 248 -18.92 21.08 -15.15
C TRP A 248 -20.24 20.85 -15.88
N GLU A 249 -20.15 20.08 -16.97
CA GLU A 249 -21.27 19.51 -17.69
C GLU A 249 -21.16 17.98 -17.66
N MET A 250 -22.30 17.30 -17.75
CA MET A 250 -22.38 15.83 -17.70
C MET A 250 -23.34 15.32 -18.77
N ALA A 251 -22.98 14.20 -19.39
CA ALA A 251 -23.86 13.45 -20.26
C ALA A 251 -23.90 12.00 -19.76
N GLU A 252 -25.05 11.37 -19.86
CA GLU A 252 -25.26 9.97 -19.52
C GLU A 252 -25.57 9.18 -20.79
N PHE A 253 -24.91 8.05 -20.97
CA PHE A 253 -25.13 7.15 -22.10
C PHE A 253 -24.56 5.75 -21.80
N ASP A 254 -25.11 4.75 -22.48
CA ASP A 254 -24.59 3.39 -22.42
C ASP A 254 -23.39 3.23 -23.36
N HIS A 255 -22.29 2.72 -22.83
CA HIS A 255 -21.09 2.43 -23.62
C HIS A 255 -20.52 1.06 -23.30
N ARG A 256 -20.28 0.27 -24.35
CA ARG A 256 -19.49 -0.95 -24.27
C ARG A 256 -18.12 -0.72 -24.87
N SER A 257 -17.08 -0.86 -24.05
CA SER A 257 -15.70 -0.79 -24.53
C SER A 257 -15.34 -2.01 -25.38
N HIS A 258 -14.41 -1.80 -26.31
CA HIS A 258 -13.96 -2.86 -27.21
C HIS A 258 -13.27 -3.99 -26.43
N GLY A 259 -13.69 -5.24 -26.68
CA GLY A 259 -13.13 -6.43 -26.04
C GLY A 259 -13.81 -6.87 -24.73
N TRP A 260 -14.90 -6.22 -24.32
CA TRP A 260 -15.70 -6.66 -23.18
C TRP A 260 -16.68 -7.77 -23.60
N PRO A 261 -16.93 -8.78 -22.75
CA PRO A 261 -17.84 -9.88 -23.05
C PRO A 261 -19.30 -9.41 -23.24
N HIS A 262 -20.10 -10.31 -23.84
CA HIS A 262 -21.53 -10.10 -24.13
C HIS A 262 -22.42 -10.33 -22.91
#